data_AF-A0A135VW60-F1
#
_entry.id   AF-A0A135VW60-F1
#
_cell.length_a   1.000
_cell.length_b   1.000
_cell.length_c   1.000
_cell.angle_alpha   90.00
_cell.angle_beta   90.00
_cell.angle_gamma   90.00
#
_symmetry.space_group_name_H-M   'P 1'
#
loop_
_entity.id
_entity.type
_entity.pdbx_description
1 polymer ?
#
loop_
_entity_poly.entity_id
_entity_poly.type
_entity_poly.pdbx_seq_one_letter_code
_entity_poly.pdbx_strand_id
1 'polypeptide(L)'
;MYVKIRSDGAVGIGRANVGDAEITLGYGEAHMIAAALEKLAQTARSYKQVYHKTTDVGAGNKIEFERAEDGTISIAGDRQQYYCSEAEIKELAKKLKHLPPVEVAPASDYAQKIAPSQGYSIEVTNSGQAIQLKLSEAALVKTAVQSSLDSRYFDENMVVGDRSLRVERSSDLKWQLSDRSTTVKFTAYEVEALIAGLHNGILDVIMDMVKSLGSDDLADIRVKSQVQRVEQEATKLLKEHKKGKSIVRNLTRTAKKILGPGEDADARTNQFIEACRFIHGKTDPPIQGALLDLLSETFTGAKR
;
A
#
# COMPACT_ATOMS: atom_id res chain seq x y z
N MET A 1 21.59 -21.66 -16.17
CA MET A 1 20.39 -20.80 -15.99
C MET A 1 20.41 -20.19 -14.59
N TYR A 2 19.96 -18.94 -14.44
CA TYR A 2 19.82 -18.30 -13.13
C TYR A 2 18.36 -17.89 -12.87
N VAL A 3 18.05 -17.71 -11.59
CA VAL A 3 16.79 -17.19 -11.09
C VAL A 3 17.12 -16.07 -10.12
N LYS A 4 16.48 -14.91 -10.26
CA LYS A 4 16.63 -13.79 -9.32
C LYS A 4 15.28 -13.17 -8.99
N ILE A 5 15.18 -12.61 -7.79
CA ILE A 5 14.11 -11.66 -7.46
C ILE A 5 14.58 -10.31 -7.99
N ARG A 6 13.79 -9.72 -8.89
CA ARG A 6 14.07 -8.42 -9.47
C ARG A 6 13.68 -7.32 -8.49
N SER A 7 14.25 -6.12 -8.68
CA SER A 7 13.90 -4.94 -7.89
C SER A 7 12.43 -4.54 -8.03
N ASP A 8 11.76 -4.99 -9.09
CA ASP A 8 10.34 -4.76 -9.32
C ASP A 8 9.43 -5.87 -8.76
N GLY A 9 9.97 -6.74 -7.90
CA GLY A 9 9.26 -7.81 -7.20
C GLY A 9 8.98 -9.06 -8.03
N ALA A 10 9.31 -9.04 -9.32
CA ALA A 10 9.15 -10.18 -10.21
C ALA A 10 10.25 -11.22 -10.01
N VAL A 11 9.97 -12.48 -10.33
CA VAL A 11 10.99 -13.52 -10.49
C VAL A 11 11.46 -13.52 -11.94
N GLY A 12 12.74 -13.23 -12.16
CA GLY A 12 13.38 -13.29 -13.46
C GLY A 12 14.12 -14.62 -13.68
N ILE A 13 13.85 -15.28 -14.81
CA ILE A 13 14.59 -16.44 -15.31
C ILE A 13 15.46 -15.96 -16.46
N GLY A 14 16.77 -16.17 -16.36
CA GLY A 14 17.71 -15.78 -17.40
C GLY A 14 18.82 -16.82 -17.66
N ARG A 15 19.57 -16.57 -18.72
CA ARG A 15 20.69 -17.41 -19.17
C ARG A 15 21.99 -16.58 -19.20
N ALA A 16 23.12 -17.25 -18.98
CA ALA A 16 24.44 -16.64 -18.83
C ALA A 16 24.51 -15.65 -17.66
N ASN A 17 24.81 -14.38 -17.93
CA ASN A 17 25.02 -13.37 -16.90
C ASN A 17 23.70 -12.69 -16.50
N VAL A 18 23.65 -12.21 -15.25
CA VAL A 18 22.51 -11.44 -14.73
C VAL A 18 22.32 -10.17 -15.57
N GLY A 19 21.11 -9.95 -16.09
CA GLY A 19 20.79 -8.82 -16.97
C GLY A 19 19.29 -8.57 -17.10
N ASP A 20 18.87 -7.85 -18.14
CA ASP A 20 17.46 -7.46 -18.36
C ASP A 20 16.71 -8.36 -19.36
N ALA A 21 17.44 -9.20 -20.10
CA ALA A 21 16.87 -10.18 -21.01
C ALA A 21 16.43 -11.42 -20.23
N GLU A 22 15.27 -11.30 -19.56
CA GLU A 22 14.72 -12.32 -18.66
C GLU A 22 13.28 -12.66 -19.02
N ILE A 23 12.90 -13.93 -18.80
CA ILE A 23 11.50 -14.34 -18.70
C ILE A 23 11.05 -14.03 -17.28
N THR A 24 10.06 -13.16 -17.11
CA THR A 24 9.59 -12.72 -15.81
C THR A 24 8.26 -13.37 -15.43
N LEU A 25 8.08 -13.70 -14.16
CA LEU A 25 6.83 -14.22 -13.61
C LEU A 25 6.62 -13.70 -12.18
N GLY A 26 5.40 -13.80 -11.67
CA GLY A 26 5.10 -13.50 -10.26
C GLY A 26 5.68 -14.56 -9.31
N TYR A 27 6.06 -14.18 -8.10
CA TYR A 27 6.65 -15.11 -7.13
C TYR A 27 5.71 -16.28 -6.78
N GLY A 28 4.40 -16.02 -6.65
CA GLY A 28 3.39 -17.07 -6.41
C GLY A 28 3.24 -18.07 -7.57
N GLU A 29 3.69 -17.71 -8.78
CA GLU A 29 3.63 -18.56 -9.97
C GLU A 29 4.84 -19.51 -10.06
N ALA A 30 5.93 -19.19 -9.36
CA ALA A 30 7.19 -19.92 -9.47
C ALA A 30 7.06 -21.40 -9.11
N HIS A 31 6.24 -21.75 -8.10
CA HIS A 31 5.99 -23.15 -7.75
C HIS A 31 5.25 -23.92 -8.84
N MET A 32 4.28 -23.29 -9.52
CA MET A 32 3.57 -23.93 -10.63
C MET A 32 4.49 -24.12 -11.84
N ILE A 33 5.32 -23.13 -12.15
CA ILE A 33 6.33 -23.24 -13.21
C ILE A 33 7.36 -24.32 -12.87
N ALA A 34 7.82 -24.40 -11.62
CA ALA A 34 8.73 -25.45 -11.18
C ALA A 34 8.15 -26.85 -11.43
N ALA A 35 6.89 -27.08 -11.09
CA ALA A 35 6.21 -28.36 -11.32
C ALA A 35 6.07 -28.68 -12.83
N ALA A 36 5.76 -27.68 -13.66
CA ALA A 36 5.71 -27.84 -15.11
C ALA A 36 7.06 -28.24 -15.70
N LEU A 37 8.15 -27.62 -15.22
CA LEU A 37 9.52 -27.94 -15.63
C LEU A 37 9.96 -29.34 -15.17
N GLU A 38 9.62 -29.76 -13.96
CA GLU A 38 9.89 -31.13 -13.48
C GLU A 38 9.19 -32.16 -14.39
N LYS A 39 7.92 -31.91 -14.74
CA LYS A 39 7.16 -32.78 -15.64
C LYS A 39 7.78 -32.83 -17.04
N LEU A 40 8.18 -31.68 -17.58
CA LEU A 40 8.86 -31.57 -18.88
C LEU A 40 10.16 -32.39 -18.91
N ALA A 41 10.96 -32.31 -17.84
CA ALA A 41 12.23 -33.05 -17.73
C ALA A 41 12.03 -34.58 -17.59
N GLN A 42 10.88 -35.03 -17.06
CA GLN A 42 10.55 -36.44 -16.92
C GLN A 42 9.88 -37.04 -18.17
N THR A 43 9.36 -36.19 -19.07
CA THR A 43 8.61 -36.65 -20.24
C THR A 43 9.55 -37.06 -21.36
N ALA A 44 9.58 -38.35 -21.71
CA ALA A 44 10.48 -38.91 -22.74
C ALA A 44 10.01 -38.68 -24.19
N ARG A 45 8.79 -38.14 -24.38
CA ARG A 45 8.18 -37.88 -25.70
C ARG A 45 8.11 -36.38 -25.97
N SER A 46 7.81 -36.01 -27.22
CA SER A 46 7.51 -34.62 -27.55
C SER A 46 6.36 -34.09 -26.65
N TYR A 47 6.58 -32.93 -26.06
CA TYR A 47 5.65 -32.35 -25.10
C TYR A 47 5.69 -30.84 -25.20
N LYS A 48 4.51 -30.22 -25.27
CA LYS A 48 4.36 -28.77 -25.25
C LYS A 48 3.36 -28.37 -24.17
N GLN A 49 3.73 -27.41 -23.34
CA GLN A 49 2.88 -26.82 -22.33
C GLN A 49 2.96 -25.31 -22.42
N VAL A 50 1.79 -24.65 -22.40
CA VAL A 50 1.70 -23.19 -22.31
C VAL A 50 1.17 -22.84 -20.94
N TYR A 51 1.93 -22.06 -20.19
CA TYR A 51 1.48 -21.45 -18.96
C TYR A 51 1.03 -20.03 -19.23
N HIS A 52 -0.23 -19.73 -18.94
CA HIS A 52 -0.72 -18.35 -18.96
C HIS A 52 -0.42 -17.70 -17.61
N LYS A 53 0.33 -16.60 -17.64
CA LYS A 53 0.63 -15.83 -16.44
C LYS A 53 -0.67 -15.27 -15.89
N THR A 54 -0.85 -15.45 -14.60
CA THR A 54 -1.87 -14.78 -13.79
C THR A 54 -1.46 -13.36 -13.43
N THR A 55 -0.16 -13.05 -13.50
CA THR A 55 0.41 -11.71 -13.30
C THR A 55 0.76 -11.02 -14.62
N ASP A 56 0.58 -9.69 -14.68
CA ASP A 56 0.92 -8.87 -15.87
C ASP A 56 2.40 -8.44 -15.91
N VAL A 57 3.29 -9.37 -15.59
CA VAL A 57 4.71 -9.08 -15.37
C VAL A 57 5.54 -9.53 -16.56
N GLY A 58 6.24 -8.58 -17.17
CA GLY A 58 7.06 -8.79 -18.36
C GLY A 58 6.41 -8.22 -19.63
N ALA A 59 6.95 -8.61 -20.78
CA ALA A 59 6.47 -8.17 -22.10
C ALA A 59 5.41 -9.11 -22.71
N GLY A 60 5.13 -10.25 -22.07
CA GLY A 60 4.15 -11.24 -22.53
C GLY A 60 3.40 -11.91 -21.39
N ASN A 61 2.21 -12.43 -21.71
CA ASN A 61 1.27 -13.04 -20.76
C ASN A 61 1.34 -14.57 -20.72
N LYS A 62 2.35 -15.18 -21.34
CA LYS A 62 2.53 -16.64 -21.37
C LYS A 62 4.00 -17.04 -21.34
N ILE A 63 4.24 -18.24 -20.84
CA ILE A 63 5.51 -18.94 -20.90
C ILE A 63 5.26 -20.30 -21.57
N GLU A 64 5.97 -20.58 -22.65
CA GLU A 64 5.91 -21.84 -23.38
C GLU A 64 7.08 -22.74 -22.99
N PHE A 65 6.76 -23.99 -22.73
CA PHE A 65 7.70 -25.06 -22.44
C PHE A 65 7.56 -26.12 -23.53
N GLU A 66 8.63 -26.44 -24.22
CA GLU A 66 8.59 -27.38 -25.35
C GLU A 66 9.77 -28.33 -25.31
N ARG A 67 9.49 -29.63 -25.41
CA ARG A 67 10.45 -30.69 -25.67
C ARG A 67 10.22 -31.19 -27.09
N ALA A 68 11.20 -30.97 -27.95
CA ALA A 68 11.19 -31.44 -29.33
C ALA A 68 11.54 -32.95 -29.41
N GLU A 69 11.30 -33.56 -30.57
CA GLU A 69 11.51 -34.99 -30.80
C GLU A 69 12.99 -35.41 -30.72
N ASP A 70 13.90 -34.48 -31.02
CA ASP A 70 15.35 -34.64 -30.89
C ASP A 70 15.85 -34.57 -29.43
N GLY A 71 14.93 -34.34 -28.46
CA GLY A 71 15.23 -34.19 -27.04
C GLY A 71 15.62 -32.78 -26.62
N THR A 72 15.65 -31.82 -27.55
CA THR A 72 15.92 -30.41 -27.25
C THR A 72 14.77 -29.82 -26.41
N ILE A 73 15.09 -29.16 -25.30
CA ILE A 73 14.11 -28.46 -24.47
C ILE A 73 14.26 -26.96 -24.66
N SER A 74 13.15 -26.26 -24.85
CA SER A 74 13.11 -24.81 -24.90
C SER A 74 12.09 -24.21 -23.92
N ILE A 75 12.45 -23.05 -23.37
CA ILE A 75 11.57 -22.20 -22.56
C ILE A 75 11.48 -20.86 -23.29
N ALA A 76 10.27 -20.39 -23.58
CA ALA A 76 10.05 -19.12 -24.26
C ALA A 76 9.01 -18.25 -23.53
N GLY A 77 9.28 -16.96 -23.41
CA GLY A 77 8.41 -15.99 -22.73
C GLY A 77 9.03 -14.60 -22.82
N ASP A 78 8.23 -13.54 -22.70
CA ASP A 78 8.74 -12.14 -22.71
C ASP A 78 9.71 -11.80 -23.85
N ARG A 79 9.46 -12.37 -25.05
CA ARG A 79 10.31 -12.25 -26.25
C ARG A 79 11.72 -12.85 -26.10
N GLN A 80 11.94 -13.65 -25.07
CA GLN A 80 13.13 -14.46 -24.84
C GLN A 80 12.85 -15.92 -25.16
N GLN A 81 13.86 -16.63 -25.65
CA GLN A 81 13.83 -18.08 -25.83
C GLN A 81 15.17 -18.67 -25.40
N TYR A 82 15.12 -19.67 -24.53
CA TYR A 82 16.29 -20.36 -24.02
C TYR A 82 16.21 -21.84 -24.34
N TYR A 83 17.26 -22.37 -24.98
CA TYR A 83 17.46 -23.81 -25.16
C TYR A 83 18.21 -24.37 -23.96
N CYS A 84 17.70 -25.45 -23.38
CA CYS A 84 18.18 -26.01 -22.13
C CYS A 84 18.40 -27.51 -22.25
N SER A 85 19.39 -28.04 -21.52
CA SER A 85 19.51 -29.47 -21.28
C SER A 85 18.55 -29.93 -20.17
N GLU A 86 18.29 -31.24 -20.07
CA GLU A 86 17.49 -31.80 -18.98
C GLU A 86 18.05 -31.48 -17.60
N ALA A 87 19.37 -31.47 -17.44
CA ALA A 87 20.03 -31.12 -16.18
C ALA A 87 19.76 -29.65 -15.81
N GLU A 88 19.83 -28.74 -16.78
CA GLU A 88 19.53 -27.32 -16.56
C GLU A 88 18.06 -27.10 -16.19
N ILE A 89 17.12 -27.84 -16.79
CA ILE A 89 15.70 -27.76 -16.45
C ILE A 89 15.42 -28.25 -15.03
N LYS A 90 16.04 -29.37 -14.62
CA LYS A 90 15.92 -29.89 -13.25
C LYS A 90 16.50 -28.91 -12.23
N GLU A 91 17.64 -28.29 -12.54
CA GLU A 91 18.25 -27.27 -11.69
C GLU A 91 17.37 -26.01 -11.60
N LEU A 92 16.83 -25.54 -12.73
CA LEU A 92 15.92 -24.41 -12.77
C LEU A 92 14.65 -24.67 -11.95
N ALA A 93 14.03 -25.84 -12.12
CA ALA A 93 12.86 -26.23 -11.35
C ALA A 93 13.17 -26.26 -9.84
N LYS A 94 14.31 -26.81 -9.44
CA LYS A 94 14.78 -26.81 -8.06
C LYS A 94 14.96 -25.38 -7.51
N LYS A 95 15.55 -24.47 -8.29
CA LYS A 95 15.72 -23.05 -7.91
C LYS A 95 14.37 -22.35 -7.73
N LEU A 96 13.42 -22.56 -8.62
CA LEU A 96 12.07 -21.98 -8.54
C LEU A 96 11.25 -22.57 -7.38
N LYS A 97 11.45 -23.85 -7.05
CA LYS A 97 10.80 -24.52 -5.92
C LYS A 97 11.32 -24.04 -4.57
N HIS A 98 12.57 -23.62 -4.52
CA HIS A 98 13.27 -23.17 -3.31
C HIS A 98 13.71 -21.71 -3.43
N LEU A 99 12.83 -20.86 -3.97
CA LEU A 99 13.09 -19.42 -3.96
C LEU A 99 13.31 -18.94 -2.53
N PRO A 100 14.31 -18.07 -2.29
CA PRO A 100 14.46 -17.45 -0.99
C PRO A 100 13.20 -16.64 -0.68
N PRO A 101 12.73 -16.62 0.58
CA PRO A 101 11.61 -15.78 0.96
C PRO A 101 11.93 -14.32 0.62
N VAL A 102 10.92 -13.58 0.15
CA VAL A 102 11.05 -12.13 0.01
C VAL A 102 11.11 -11.55 1.42
N GLU A 103 12.25 -10.97 1.78
CA GLU A 103 12.37 -10.22 3.03
C GLU A 103 11.62 -8.91 2.89
N VAL A 104 10.59 -8.73 3.73
CA VAL A 104 9.81 -7.50 3.82
C VAL A 104 10.19 -6.83 5.13
N ALA A 105 10.61 -5.56 5.07
CA ALA A 105 10.90 -4.78 6.27
C ALA A 105 9.67 -4.70 7.20
N PRO A 106 9.85 -4.44 8.51
CA PRO A 106 8.75 -4.19 9.41
C PRO A 106 7.84 -3.04 8.91
N ALA A 107 6.56 -3.09 9.27
CA ALA A 107 5.58 -2.07 8.89
C ALA A 107 6.00 -0.63 9.25
N SER A 108 6.70 -0.46 10.38
CA SER A 108 7.25 0.83 10.83
C SER A 108 8.23 1.46 9.86
N ASP A 109 8.90 0.65 9.05
CA ASP A 109 9.95 1.13 8.14
C ASP A 109 9.35 1.73 6.86
N TYR A 110 8.09 1.39 6.56
CA TYR A 110 7.36 1.92 5.40
C TYR A 110 6.50 3.14 5.75
N ALA A 111 5.98 3.20 6.97
CA ALA A 111 5.23 4.36 7.45
C ALA A 111 5.33 4.48 8.97
N GLN A 112 5.73 5.66 9.43
CA GLN A 112 5.95 5.94 10.85
C GLN A 112 5.51 7.34 11.24
N LYS A 113 5.20 7.49 12.53
CA LYS A 113 4.99 8.80 13.15
C LYS A 113 6.31 9.58 13.19
N ILE A 114 6.24 10.86 12.81
CA ILE A 114 7.32 11.83 12.95
C ILE A 114 6.90 12.96 13.90
N ALA A 115 7.87 13.75 14.35
CA ALA A 115 7.59 14.95 15.14
C ALA A 115 6.67 15.89 14.35
N PRO A 116 5.51 16.30 14.90
CA PRO A 116 4.57 17.12 14.16
C PRO A 116 5.16 18.48 13.74
N SER A 117 5.05 18.81 12.45
CA SER A 117 5.45 20.11 11.91
C SER A 117 4.44 20.55 10.85
N GLN A 118 3.86 21.75 10.98
CA GLN A 118 2.86 22.29 10.04
C GLN A 118 1.69 21.32 9.71
N GLY A 119 1.30 20.48 10.70
CA GLY A 119 0.24 19.48 10.55
C GLY A 119 0.68 18.15 9.92
N TYR A 120 1.91 18.06 9.40
CA TYR A 120 2.52 16.79 8.99
C TYR A 120 2.97 16.00 10.21
N SER A 121 2.63 14.72 10.27
CA SER A 121 2.91 13.88 11.44
C SER A 121 3.23 12.44 11.08
N ILE A 122 3.11 12.04 9.82
CA ILE A 122 3.41 10.70 9.32
C ILE A 122 4.39 10.83 8.16
N GLU A 123 5.41 9.98 8.11
CA GLU A 123 6.30 9.85 6.97
C GLU A 123 6.14 8.47 6.35
N VAL A 124 5.90 8.43 5.04
CA VAL A 124 5.87 7.22 4.24
C VAL A 124 7.19 7.14 3.47
N THR A 125 7.92 6.04 3.64
CA THR A 125 9.28 5.87 3.11
C THR A 125 9.43 4.52 2.41
N ASN A 126 10.15 4.53 1.29
CA ASN A 126 10.71 3.31 0.72
C ASN A 126 11.89 3.66 -0.19
N SER A 127 12.92 2.81 -0.21
CA SER A 127 14.05 2.90 -1.14
C SER A 127 14.70 4.29 -1.21
N GLY A 128 14.81 4.97 -0.05
CA GLY A 128 15.42 6.31 0.07
C GLY A 128 14.55 7.47 -0.41
N GLN A 129 13.30 7.22 -0.80
CA GLN A 129 12.29 8.25 -1.08
C GLN A 129 11.32 8.35 0.10
N ALA A 130 10.86 9.57 0.39
CA ALA A 130 9.93 9.82 1.48
C ALA A 130 8.87 10.84 1.10
N ILE A 131 7.65 10.65 1.60
CA ILE A 131 6.55 11.61 1.51
C ILE A 131 6.01 11.83 2.93
N GLN A 132 6.02 13.09 3.36
CA GLN A 132 5.39 13.49 4.61
C GLN A 132 3.90 13.76 4.39
N LEU A 133 3.09 13.23 5.29
CA LEU A 133 1.64 13.29 5.25
C LEU A 133 1.09 13.94 6.52
N LYS A 134 0.06 14.75 6.35
CA LYS A 134 -0.84 15.12 7.45
C LYS A 134 -1.58 13.88 7.94
N LEU A 135 -2.02 13.89 9.19
CA LEU A 135 -2.73 12.76 9.79
C LEU A 135 -3.97 12.35 8.96
N SER A 136 -4.73 13.32 8.47
CA SER A 136 -5.89 13.06 7.61
C SER A 136 -5.51 12.53 6.23
N GLU A 137 -4.38 12.98 5.67
CA GLU A 137 -3.88 12.48 4.39
C GLU A 137 -3.45 11.01 4.51
N ALA A 138 -2.75 10.65 5.59
CA ALA A 138 -2.39 9.26 5.87
C ALA A 138 -3.63 8.35 5.97
N ALA A 139 -4.72 8.83 6.59
CA ALA A 139 -5.98 8.09 6.65
C ALA A 139 -6.62 7.84 5.28
N LEU A 140 -6.60 8.86 4.40
CA LEU A 140 -7.11 8.73 3.04
C LEU A 140 -6.21 7.84 2.18
N VAL A 141 -4.89 8.02 2.24
CA VAL A 141 -3.90 7.19 1.54
C VAL A 141 -4.05 5.73 1.95
N LYS A 142 -4.15 5.42 3.25
CA LYS A 142 -4.39 4.06 3.73
C LYS A 142 -5.64 3.46 3.09
N THR A 143 -6.73 4.23 3.04
CA THR A 143 -7.99 3.78 2.46
C THR A 143 -7.86 3.50 0.97
N ALA A 144 -7.20 4.39 0.23
CA ALA A 144 -6.95 4.25 -1.20
C ALA A 144 -6.08 3.01 -1.49
N VAL A 145 -4.96 2.85 -0.76
CA VAL A 145 -4.07 1.68 -0.92
C VAL A 145 -4.83 0.39 -0.59
N GLN A 146 -5.60 0.35 0.49
CA GLN A 146 -6.40 -0.81 0.86
C GLN A 146 -7.46 -1.15 -0.21
N SER A 147 -8.11 -0.14 -0.78
CA SER A 147 -9.10 -0.33 -1.86
C SER A 147 -8.46 -0.78 -3.18
N SER A 148 -7.19 -0.40 -3.42
CA SER A 148 -6.45 -0.79 -4.61
C SER A 148 -6.10 -2.28 -4.67
N LEU A 149 -6.16 -3.00 -3.54
CA LEU A 149 -5.88 -4.43 -3.48
C LEU A 149 -6.88 -5.25 -4.31
N ASP A 150 -8.14 -4.81 -4.37
CA ASP A 150 -9.22 -5.50 -5.06
C ASP A 150 -9.25 -5.23 -6.58
N SER A 151 -8.42 -4.31 -7.10
CA SER A 151 -8.40 -3.94 -8.51
C SER A 151 -7.05 -4.22 -9.16
N ARG A 152 -7.03 -4.79 -10.38
CA ARG A 152 -5.78 -5.03 -11.13
C ARG A 152 -5.06 -3.75 -11.56
N TYR A 153 -5.85 -2.74 -11.95
CA TYR A 153 -5.39 -1.39 -12.24
C TYR A 153 -6.14 -0.43 -11.34
N PHE A 154 -5.41 0.46 -10.68
CA PHE A 154 -5.99 1.42 -9.77
C PHE A 154 -5.28 2.75 -9.95
N ASP A 155 -6.05 3.83 -10.02
CA ASP A 155 -5.50 5.18 -10.11
C ASP A 155 -6.46 6.12 -9.40
N GLU A 156 -6.10 6.53 -8.19
CA GLU A 156 -6.86 7.47 -7.39
C GLU A 156 -6.02 8.72 -7.12
N ASN A 157 -6.51 9.86 -7.60
CA ASN A 157 -5.96 11.16 -7.28
C ASN A 157 -6.81 11.84 -6.19
N MET A 158 -6.24 11.95 -4.99
CA MET A 158 -6.84 12.61 -3.84
C MET A 158 -6.37 14.06 -3.78
N VAL A 159 -7.31 15.00 -3.85
CA VAL A 159 -7.03 16.42 -3.65
C VAL A 159 -7.46 16.82 -2.24
N VAL A 160 -6.51 17.31 -1.43
CA VAL A 160 -6.72 17.76 -0.05
C VAL A 160 -6.22 19.19 0.07
N GLY A 161 -7.15 20.15 0.03
CA GLY A 161 -6.81 21.57 -0.10
C GLY A 161 -6.00 21.80 -1.38
N ASP A 162 -4.79 22.35 -1.24
CA ASP A 162 -3.91 22.62 -2.37
C ASP A 162 -2.95 21.46 -2.71
N ARG A 163 -2.93 20.39 -1.91
CA ARG A 163 -2.10 19.20 -2.15
C ARG A 163 -2.85 18.17 -2.99
N SER A 164 -2.12 17.54 -3.91
CA SER A 164 -2.56 16.40 -4.71
C SER A 164 -1.71 15.21 -4.33
N LEU A 165 -2.34 14.13 -3.90
CA LEU A 165 -1.72 12.84 -3.61
C LEU A 165 -2.32 11.81 -4.56
N ARG A 166 -1.49 11.00 -5.21
CA ARG A 166 -1.94 9.99 -6.14
C ARG A 166 -1.46 8.62 -5.70
N VAL A 167 -2.40 7.70 -5.54
CA VAL A 167 -2.15 6.27 -5.30
C VAL A 167 -2.46 5.53 -6.58
N GLU A 168 -1.46 4.86 -7.12
CA GLU A 168 -1.59 4.10 -8.37
C GLU A 168 -1.07 2.68 -8.17
N ARG A 169 -1.83 1.72 -8.69
CA ARG A 169 -1.41 0.34 -8.92
C ARG A 169 -1.31 0.14 -10.42
N SER A 170 -0.08 -0.01 -10.90
CA SER A 170 0.22 -0.16 -12.34
C SER A 170 0.23 -1.62 -12.79
N SER A 171 0.39 -2.56 -11.85
CA SER A 171 0.25 -3.99 -12.10
C SER A 171 -0.05 -4.74 -10.81
N ASP A 172 -0.21 -6.07 -10.89
CA ASP A 172 -0.38 -6.92 -9.71
C ASP A 172 0.78 -6.91 -8.73
N LEU A 173 1.94 -6.36 -9.12
CA LEU A 173 3.13 -6.30 -8.27
C LEU A 173 3.57 -4.89 -7.90
N LYS A 174 2.93 -3.83 -8.42
CA LYS A 174 3.51 -2.48 -8.39
C LYS A 174 2.50 -1.43 -7.93
N TRP A 175 2.82 -0.81 -6.79
CA TRP A 175 2.12 0.33 -6.21
C TRP A 175 3.04 1.55 -6.20
N GLN A 176 2.44 2.72 -6.30
CA GLN A 176 3.13 3.99 -6.09
C GLN A 176 2.24 4.98 -5.35
N LEU A 177 2.84 5.68 -4.41
CA LEU A 177 2.30 6.88 -3.79
C LEU A 177 3.11 8.06 -4.30
N SER A 178 2.45 9.07 -4.84
CA SER A 178 3.10 10.27 -5.35
C SER A 178 2.46 11.53 -4.82
N ASP A 179 3.29 12.54 -4.57
CA ASP A 179 2.87 13.92 -4.44
C ASP A 179 3.47 14.77 -5.58
N ARG A 180 3.36 16.10 -5.52
CA ARG A 180 3.91 16.97 -6.57
C ARG A 180 5.44 16.92 -6.71
N SER A 181 6.14 16.45 -5.68
CA SER A 181 7.60 16.52 -5.57
C SER A 181 8.27 15.16 -5.72
N THR A 182 7.65 14.10 -5.22
CA THR A 182 8.29 12.80 -5.01
C THR A 182 7.31 11.65 -5.29
N THR A 183 7.87 10.51 -5.69
CA THR A 183 7.14 9.24 -5.82
C THR A 183 7.83 8.16 -5.00
N VAL A 184 7.09 7.54 -4.08
CA VAL A 184 7.51 6.37 -3.31
C VAL A 184 6.84 5.14 -3.93
N LYS A 185 7.63 4.10 -4.21
CA LYS A 185 7.17 2.88 -4.89
C LYS A 185 7.16 1.71 -3.91
N PHE A 186 6.23 0.79 -4.12
CA PHE A 186 6.06 -0.40 -3.30
C PHE A 186 5.77 -1.61 -4.18
N THR A 187 6.24 -2.77 -3.75
CA THR A 187 5.93 -4.06 -4.36
C THR A 187 4.70 -4.71 -3.70
N ALA A 188 4.15 -5.77 -4.32
CA ALA A 188 3.09 -6.58 -3.72
C ALA A 188 3.44 -7.14 -2.34
N TYR A 189 4.72 -7.38 -2.06
CA TYR A 189 5.15 -7.93 -0.77
C TYR A 189 5.18 -6.86 0.33
N GLU A 190 5.30 -5.59 -0.06
CA GLU A 190 5.45 -4.46 0.86
C GLU A 190 4.12 -3.76 1.14
N VAL A 191 3.13 -3.89 0.25
CA VAL A 191 1.87 -3.12 0.33
C VAL A 191 1.06 -3.42 1.59
N GLU A 192 1.04 -4.67 2.07
CA GLU A 192 0.38 -5.02 3.33
C GLU A 192 1.09 -4.40 4.53
N ALA A 193 2.43 -4.43 4.52
CA ALA A 193 3.25 -3.79 5.55
C ALA A 193 3.09 -2.26 5.54
N LEU A 194 2.96 -1.64 4.37
CA LEU A 194 2.62 -0.22 4.22
C LEU A 194 1.24 0.10 4.83
N ILE A 195 0.21 -0.71 4.56
CA ILE A 195 -1.14 -0.51 5.13
C ILE A 195 -1.08 -0.59 6.67
N ALA A 196 -0.37 -1.58 7.19
CA ALA A 196 -0.16 -1.73 8.63
C ALA A 196 0.63 -0.55 9.22
N GLY A 197 1.69 -0.09 8.54
CA GLY A 197 2.50 1.05 8.96
C GLY A 197 1.69 2.34 9.01
N LEU A 198 0.87 2.60 7.98
CA LEU A 198 -0.05 3.73 7.96
C LEU A 198 -1.06 3.64 9.10
N HIS A 199 -1.63 2.46 9.37
CA HIS A 199 -2.55 2.28 10.49
C HIS A 199 -1.88 2.57 11.83
N ASN A 200 -0.71 1.98 12.07
CA ASN A 200 0.04 2.13 13.31
C ASN A 200 0.52 3.57 13.52
N GLY A 201 0.98 4.24 12.45
CA GLY A 201 1.36 5.64 12.52
C GLY A 201 0.18 6.56 12.90
N ILE A 202 -0.99 6.35 12.31
CA ILE A 202 -2.21 7.09 12.69
C ILE A 202 -2.58 6.80 14.15
N LEU A 203 -2.55 5.53 14.54
CA LEU A 203 -2.81 5.08 15.91
C LEU A 203 -1.89 5.76 16.91
N ASP A 204 -0.58 5.78 16.66
CA ASP A 204 0.41 6.38 17.54
C ASP A 204 0.16 7.87 17.74
N VAL A 205 -0.19 8.61 16.68
CA VAL A 205 -0.50 10.04 16.78
C VAL A 205 -1.78 10.26 17.60
N ILE A 206 -2.84 9.48 17.33
CA ILE A 206 -4.11 9.58 18.08
C ILE A 206 -3.88 9.24 19.55
N MET A 207 -3.09 8.21 19.84
CA MET A 207 -2.83 7.76 21.20
C MET A 207 -1.96 8.75 21.97
N ASP A 208 -1.02 9.45 21.32
CA ASP A 208 -0.29 10.56 21.96
C ASP A 208 -1.25 11.68 22.38
N MET A 209 -2.20 12.04 21.51
CA MET A 209 -3.23 13.01 21.86
C MET A 209 -4.08 12.54 23.03
N VAL A 210 -4.60 11.31 23.01
CA VAL A 210 -5.41 10.76 24.11
C VAL A 210 -4.62 10.73 25.42
N LYS A 211 -3.36 10.29 25.40
CA LYS A 211 -2.48 10.30 26.58
C LYS A 211 -2.23 11.71 27.10
N SER A 212 -2.08 12.70 26.19
CA SER A 212 -1.86 14.10 26.58
C SER A 212 -3.03 14.72 27.33
N LEU A 213 -4.25 14.20 27.16
CA LEU A 213 -5.43 14.64 27.91
C LEU A 213 -5.41 14.15 29.36
N GLY A 214 -4.58 13.16 29.67
CA GLY A 214 -4.45 12.59 31.01
C GLY A 214 -5.63 11.72 31.42
N SER A 215 -5.55 11.18 32.64
CA SER A 215 -6.59 10.37 33.28
C SER A 215 -6.94 10.93 34.67
N ASP A 216 -6.60 12.19 34.92
CA ASP A 216 -6.89 12.92 36.16
C ASP A 216 -8.33 13.45 36.16
N ASP A 217 -8.77 14.04 37.28
CA ASP A 217 -10.11 14.62 37.42
C ASP A 217 -10.41 15.74 36.39
N LEU A 218 -9.37 16.26 35.73
CA LEU A 218 -9.47 17.28 34.69
C LEU A 218 -9.53 16.70 33.26
N ALA A 219 -9.30 15.40 33.09
CA ALA A 219 -9.29 14.74 31.78
C ALA A 219 -10.61 14.94 31.02
N ASP A 220 -11.75 14.80 31.71
CA ASP A 220 -13.07 15.00 31.12
C ASP A 220 -13.26 16.45 30.62
N ILE A 221 -12.71 17.45 31.34
CA ILE A 221 -12.75 18.85 30.92
C ILE A 221 -11.90 19.05 29.66
N ARG A 222 -10.69 18.47 29.61
CA ARG A 222 -9.79 18.58 28.45
C ARG A 222 -10.39 17.89 27.21
N VAL A 223 -11.00 16.71 27.37
CA VAL A 223 -11.74 16.01 26.31
C VAL A 223 -12.89 16.88 25.80
N LYS A 224 -13.74 17.39 26.69
CA LYS A 224 -14.87 18.28 26.33
C LYS A 224 -14.40 19.51 25.57
N SER A 225 -13.29 20.12 26.00
CA SER A 225 -12.70 21.29 25.34
C SER A 225 -12.29 21.00 23.89
N GLN A 226 -11.64 19.87 23.63
CA GLN A 226 -11.24 19.48 22.27
C GLN A 226 -12.45 19.15 21.38
N VAL A 227 -13.45 18.43 21.92
CA VAL A 227 -14.69 18.13 21.20
C VAL A 227 -15.43 19.43 20.85
N GLN A 228 -15.48 20.39 21.77
CA GLN A 228 -16.10 21.70 21.55
C GLN A 228 -15.35 22.51 20.49
N ARG A 229 -14.01 22.44 20.46
CA ARG A 229 -13.20 23.06 19.40
C ARG A 229 -13.58 22.52 18.02
N VAL A 230 -13.66 21.20 17.87
CA VAL A 230 -14.09 20.56 16.61
C VAL A 230 -15.49 21.03 16.20
N GLU A 231 -16.44 21.05 17.15
CA GLU A 231 -17.80 21.48 16.89
C GLU A 231 -17.88 22.94 16.42
N GLN A 232 -17.21 23.87 17.12
CA GLN A 232 -17.26 25.29 16.83
C GLN A 232 -16.59 25.64 15.50
N GLU A 233 -15.39 25.13 15.26
CA GLU A 233 -14.66 25.39 14.01
C GLU A 233 -15.34 24.72 12.81
N ALA A 234 -15.84 23.49 12.95
CA ALA A 234 -16.60 22.85 11.88
C ALA A 234 -17.91 23.61 11.58
N THR A 235 -18.60 24.11 12.61
CA THR A 235 -19.81 24.95 12.43
C THR A 235 -19.51 26.22 11.66
N LYS A 236 -18.38 26.86 11.95
CA LYS A 236 -17.92 28.07 11.25
C LYS A 236 -17.62 27.76 9.78
N LEU A 237 -16.89 26.69 9.50
CA LEU A 237 -16.56 26.25 8.13
C LEU A 237 -17.79 25.84 7.32
N LEU A 238 -18.81 25.29 7.97
CA LEU A 238 -20.01 24.74 7.32
C LEU A 238 -21.24 25.65 7.41
N LYS A 239 -21.07 26.92 7.77
CA LYS A 239 -22.18 27.86 8.08
C LYS A 239 -23.26 27.93 6.99
N GLU A 240 -22.85 27.90 5.72
CA GLU A 240 -23.74 28.01 4.56
C GLU A 240 -23.94 26.67 3.83
N HIS A 241 -23.32 25.59 4.32
CA HIS A 241 -23.40 24.29 3.68
C HIS A 241 -24.75 23.62 3.97
N LYS A 242 -25.46 23.16 2.92
CA LYS A 242 -26.81 22.56 3.02
C LYS A 242 -26.91 21.43 4.04
N LYS A 243 -25.85 20.63 4.19
CA LYS A 243 -25.76 19.51 5.16
C LYS A 243 -24.92 19.83 6.40
N GLY A 244 -24.54 21.09 6.61
CA GLY A 244 -23.57 21.51 7.62
C GLY A 244 -23.89 21.00 9.02
N LYS A 245 -25.11 21.21 9.52
CA LYS A 245 -25.54 20.72 10.84
C LYS A 245 -25.37 19.20 11.02
N SER A 246 -25.68 18.41 9.98
CA SER A 246 -25.55 16.95 10.02
C SER A 246 -24.08 16.51 10.05
N ILE A 247 -23.24 17.17 9.25
CA ILE A 247 -21.80 16.91 9.20
C ILE A 247 -21.16 17.27 10.55
N VAL A 248 -21.42 18.47 11.09
CA VAL A 248 -20.94 18.88 12.42
C VAL A 248 -21.33 17.87 13.48
N ARG A 249 -22.61 17.48 13.54
CA ARG A 249 -23.10 16.49 14.51
C ARG A 249 -22.37 15.15 14.39
N ASN A 250 -22.05 14.70 13.17
CA ASN A 250 -21.27 13.50 12.96
C ASN A 250 -19.85 13.67 13.48
N LEU A 251 -19.15 14.74 13.09
CA LEU A 251 -17.78 15.03 13.51
C LEU A 251 -17.65 15.16 15.04
N THR A 252 -18.56 15.90 15.69
CA THR A 252 -18.57 16.05 17.15
C THR A 252 -18.78 14.70 17.85
N ARG A 253 -19.72 13.87 17.36
CA ARG A 253 -19.96 12.54 17.91
C ARG A 253 -18.73 11.64 17.75
N THR A 254 -18.10 11.67 16.58
CA THR A 254 -16.93 10.84 16.29
C THR A 254 -15.72 11.31 17.10
N ALA A 255 -15.46 12.62 17.19
CA ALA A 255 -14.43 13.17 18.06
C ALA A 255 -14.63 12.77 19.53
N LYS A 256 -15.89 12.79 20.02
CA LYS A 256 -16.21 12.33 21.38
C LYS A 256 -15.86 10.86 21.60
N LYS A 257 -16.08 9.99 20.61
CA LYS A 257 -15.71 8.58 20.74
C LYS A 257 -14.19 8.38 20.65
N ILE A 258 -13.52 9.07 19.73
CA ILE A 258 -12.06 8.97 19.56
C ILE A 258 -11.31 9.50 20.79
N LEU A 259 -11.79 10.54 21.45
CA LEU A 259 -11.13 11.16 22.62
C LEU A 259 -11.68 10.66 23.97
N GLY A 260 -12.94 10.21 24.01
CA GLY A 260 -13.61 9.82 25.25
C GLY A 260 -13.16 8.45 25.78
N PRO A 261 -13.63 8.04 26.97
CA PRO A 261 -13.30 6.74 27.54
C PRO A 261 -14.01 5.59 26.82
N GLY A 262 -13.48 4.37 26.95
CA GLY A 262 -14.20 3.12 26.58
C GLY A 262 -13.90 2.53 25.20
N GLU A 263 -13.13 3.23 24.35
CA GLU A 263 -12.66 2.69 23.07
C GLU A 263 -11.17 2.29 23.19
N ASP A 264 -10.78 1.17 22.60
CA ASP A 264 -9.37 0.79 22.44
C ASP A 264 -8.68 1.60 21.32
N ALA A 265 -7.37 1.43 21.18
CA ALA A 265 -6.57 2.20 20.24
C ALA A 265 -6.95 1.95 18.77
N ASP A 266 -7.27 0.71 18.40
CA ASP A 266 -7.67 0.35 17.03
C ASP A 266 -9.05 0.90 16.69
N ALA A 267 -10.00 0.81 17.64
CA ALA A 267 -11.33 1.36 17.48
C ALA A 267 -11.29 2.89 17.26
N ARG A 268 -10.47 3.61 18.04
CA ARG A 268 -10.23 5.05 17.87
C ARG A 268 -9.64 5.37 16.49
N THR A 269 -8.66 4.58 16.07
CA THR A 269 -7.98 4.75 14.77
C THR A 269 -8.93 4.55 13.60
N ASN A 270 -9.72 3.47 13.63
CA ASN A 270 -10.73 3.19 12.61
C ASN A 270 -11.81 4.28 12.56
N GLN A 271 -12.26 4.79 13.71
CA GLN A 271 -13.21 5.90 13.76
C GLN A 271 -12.65 7.19 13.16
N PHE A 272 -11.36 7.48 13.37
CA PHE A 272 -10.70 8.63 12.76
C PHE A 272 -10.60 8.48 11.23
N ILE A 273 -10.21 7.29 10.75
CA ILE A 273 -10.14 7.00 9.31
C ILE A 273 -11.52 7.18 8.67
N GLU A 274 -12.57 6.63 9.28
CA GLU A 274 -13.95 6.78 8.80
C GLU A 274 -14.42 8.24 8.81
N ALA A 275 -14.02 9.05 9.79
CA ALA A 275 -14.33 10.48 9.79
C ALA A 275 -13.69 11.21 8.60
N CYS A 276 -12.42 10.90 8.28
CA CYS A 276 -11.72 11.48 7.14
C CYS A 276 -12.37 11.07 5.81
N ARG A 277 -12.71 9.78 5.66
CA ARG A 277 -13.46 9.26 4.49
C ARG A 277 -14.82 9.93 4.34
N PHE A 278 -15.53 10.12 5.46
CA PHE A 278 -16.83 10.78 5.48
C PHE A 278 -16.73 12.24 5.01
N ILE A 279 -15.73 13.00 5.46
CA ILE A 279 -15.49 14.37 5.00
C ILE A 279 -15.19 14.37 3.50
N HIS A 280 -14.23 13.55 3.07
CA HIS A 280 -13.80 13.45 1.67
C HIS A 280 -14.97 13.10 0.72
N GLY A 281 -15.87 12.21 1.13
CA GLY A 281 -17.00 11.79 0.30
C GLY A 281 -18.29 12.62 0.42
N LYS A 282 -18.38 13.58 1.35
CA LYS A 282 -19.65 14.30 1.65
C LYS A 282 -19.55 15.83 1.62
N THR A 283 -18.38 16.39 1.33
CA THR A 283 -18.15 17.84 1.31
C THR A 283 -17.47 18.28 0.01
N ASP A 284 -17.72 19.53 -0.37
CA ASP A 284 -17.11 20.12 -1.57
C ASP A 284 -15.61 20.40 -1.32
N PRO A 285 -14.74 20.35 -2.36
CA PRO A 285 -13.28 20.41 -2.19
C PRO A 285 -12.74 21.58 -1.33
N PRO A 286 -13.24 22.83 -1.44
CA PRO A 286 -12.75 23.94 -0.61
C PRO A 286 -13.03 23.75 0.90
N ILE A 287 -14.16 23.16 1.24
CA ILE A 287 -14.56 22.89 2.64
C ILE A 287 -13.86 21.63 3.15
N GLN A 288 -13.70 20.64 2.27
CA GLN A 288 -13.06 19.37 2.57
C GLN A 288 -11.65 19.56 3.13
N GLY A 289 -10.81 20.36 2.45
CA GLY A 289 -9.44 20.63 2.90
C GLY A 289 -9.41 21.25 4.30
N ALA A 290 -10.23 22.27 4.53
CA ALA A 290 -10.30 22.95 5.83
C ALA A 290 -10.77 22.04 6.97
N LEU A 291 -11.72 21.13 6.72
CA LEU A 291 -12.20 20.17 7.72
C LEU A 291 -11.17 19.08 8.02
N LEU A 292 -10.47 18.58 7.00
CA LEU A 292 -9.40 17.59 7.17
C LEU A 292 -8.20 18.19 7.93
N ASP A 293 -7.86 19.45 7.64
CA ASP A 293 -6.85 20.20 8.38
C ASP A 293 -7.25 20.43 9.83
N LEU A 294 -8.51 20.80 10.10
CA LEU A 294 -9.03 20.93 11.46
C LEU A 294 -8.86 19.62 12.26
N LEU A 295 -9.18 18.46 11.66
CA LEU A 295 -8.98 17.17 12.32
C LEU A 295 -7.49 16.91 12.56
N SER A 296 -6.64 17.06 11.53
CA SER A 296 -5.20 16.85 11.68
C SER A 296 -4.59 17.71 12.78
N GLU A 297 -4.90 19.01 12.83
CA GLU A 297 -4.43 19.92 13.87
C GLU A 297 -4.93 19.53 15.27
N THR A 298 -6.19 19.14 15.38
CA THR A 298 -6.79 18.76 16.68
C THR A 298 -6.13 17.50 17.24
N PHE A 299 -5.89 16.50 16.40
CA PHE A 299 -5.39 15.20 16.84
C PHE A 299 -3.86 15.08 16.86
N THR A 300 -3.12 16.00 16.25
CA THR A 300 -1.66 16.08 16.38
C THR A 300 -1.20 16.93 17.57
N GLY A 301 -2.11 17.70 18.18
CA GLY A 301 -1.78 18.66 19.24
C GLY A 301 -0.96 19.87 18.74
N ALA A 302 -0.75 19.99 17.43
CA ALA A 302 -0.06 21.13 16.83
C ALA A 302 -0.92 22.39 17.01
N LYS A 303 -0.36 23.40 17.69
CA LYS A 303 -0.95 24.74 17.71
C LYS A 303 -0.60 25.44 16.40
N ARG A 304 -1.58 26.17 15.83
CA ARG A 304 -1.35 27.16 14.78
C ARG A 304 -0.43 28.27 15.28
#